data_AF-A0A5P2DU49-F1
#
_entry.id   AF-A0A5P2DU49-F1
#
_cell.length_a   1.000
_cell.length_b   1.000
_cell.length_c   1.000
_cell.angle_alpha   90.00
_cell.angle_beta   90.00
_cell.angle_gamma   90.00
#
_symmetry.space_group_name_H-M   'P 1'
#
loop_
_entity.id
_entity.type
_entity.pdbx_description
1 polymer ?
#
loop_
_entity_poly.entity_id
_entity_poly.type
_entity_poly.pdbx_seq_one_letter_code
_entity_poly.pdbx_strand_id
1 'polypeptide(L)'
;MTPPRRWQDGVLAGPGGAMTDEVGVITGPLTLRTTEVAGGLVRFDVQYEDADEWYVLTGSPRAHHGAPAALHAAALAAIREGGGAEAPDGAPG
;
A
#
# COMPACT_ATOMS: atom_id res chain seq x y z
N MET A 1 -14.65 -4.00 -20.98
CA MET A 1 -14.35 -3.56 -19.60
C MET A 1 -12.85 -3.42 -19.51
N THR A 2 -12.34 -2.21 -19.26
CA THR A 2 -10.89 -2.01 -19.06
C THR A 2 -10.50 -2.61 -17.71
N PRO A 3 -9.44 -3.44 -17.64
CA PRO A 3 -8.98 -3.95 -16.35
C PRO A 3 -8.58 -2.78 -15.45
N PRO A 4 -8.83 -2.85 -14.12
CA PRO A 4 -8.42 -1.81 -13.20
C PRO A 4 -6.90 -1.67 -13.25
N ARG A 5 -6.40 -0.43 -13.21
CA ARG A 5 -4.97 -0.17 -13.18
C ARG A 5 -4.41 -0.65 -11.85
N ARG A 6 -3.30 -1.37 -11.90
CA ARG A 6 -2.63 -1.96 -10.72
C ARG A 6 -1.12 -1.79 -10.81
N TRP A 7 -0.50 -1.62 -9.66
CA TRP A 7 0.95 -1.67 -9.43
C TRP A 7 1.25 -2.72 -8.38
N GLN A 8 2.43 -3.32 -8.48
CA GLN A 8 2.90 -4.29 -7.53
C GLN A 8 4.43 -4.25 -7.49
N ASP A 9 4.98 -4.10 -6.30
CA ASP A 9 6.42 -4.01 -6.08
C ASP A 9 6.81 -4.63 -4.73
N GLY A 10 7.99 -5.24 -4.70
CA GLY A 10 8.60 -5.77 -3.48
C GLY A 10 9.20 -4.66 -2.62
N VAL A 11 9.12 -4.83 -1.30
CA VAL A 11 9.64 -3.89 -0.33
C VAL A 11 10.08 -4.58 0.95
N LEU A 12 11.28 -4.27 1.43
CA LEU A 12 11.69 -4.64 2.78
C LEU A 12 11.14 -3.61 3.76
N ALA A 13 10.29 -4.05 4.69
CA ALA A 13 9.71 -3.17 5.69
C ALA A 13 10.77 -2.66 6.68
N GLY A 14 10.72 -1.37 6.97
CA GLY A 14 11.57 -0.73 7.97
C GLY A 14 11.25 -1.15 9.41
N PRO A 15 12.00 -0.67 10.41
CA PRO A 15 11.75 -0.94 11.82
C PRO A 15 10.31 -0.60 12.21
N GLY A 16 9.61 -1.49 12.91
CA GLY A 16 8.20 -1.28 13.27
C GLY A 16 7.20 -1.59 12.14
N GLY A 17 7.66 -1.97 10.95
CA GLY A 17 6.83 -2.61 9.93
C GLY A 17 5.76 -1.72 9.30
N ALA A 18 4.80 -2.39 8.66
CA ALA A 18 3.60 -1.80 8.07
C ALA A 18 2.37 -2.21 8.89
N MET A 19 1.48 -1.27 9.17
CA MET A 19 0.23 -1.52 9.89
C MET A 19 -0.85 -2.01 8.92
N THR A 20 -1.51 -3.09 9.29
CA THR A 20 -2.63 -3.68 8.56
C THR A 20 -3.87 -3.76 9.42
N ASP A 21 -5.04 -3.71 8.78
CA ASP A 21 -6.32 -3.73 9.49
C ASP A 21 -6.61 -5.09 10.13
N GLU A 22 -6.13 -6.17 9.53
CA GLU A 22 -6.47 -7.53 9.94
C GLU A 22 -5.53 -8.11 11.01
N VAL A 23 -4.21 -7.93 10.85
CA VAL A 23 -3.20 -8.60 11.69
C VAL A 23 -2.29 -7.64 12.45
N GLY A 24 -2.54 -6.34 12.33
CA GLY A 24 -1.70 -5.30 12.92
C GLY A 24 -0.38 -5.15 12.17
N VAL A 25 0.73 -5.00 12.89
CA VAL A 25 2.05 -4.77 12.29
C VAL A 25 2.61 -6.04 11.65
N ILE A 26 2.96 -5.95 10.36
CA ILE A 26 3.75 -6.96 9.64
C ILE A 26 5.14 -6.43 9.28
N THR A 27 6.14 -7.30 9.24
CA THR A 27 7.57 -6.92 9.09
C THR A 27 8.29 -7.81 8.09
N GLY A 28 9.52 -7.47 7.72
CA GLY A 28 10.32 -8.29 6.80
C GLY A 28 10.04 -7.99 5.33
N PRO A 29 10.35 -8.92 4.41
CA PRO A 29 10.09 -8.77 2.99
C PRO A 29 8.59 -8.86 2.69
N LEU A 30 8.05 -7.80 2.09
CA LEU A 30 6.65 -7.65 1.74
C LEU A 30 6.50 -7.40 0.24
N THR A 31 5.33 -7.71 -0.28
CA THR A 31 4.86 -7.20 -1.58
C THR A 31 3.74 -6.20 -1.34
N LEU A 32 3.88 -4.99 -1.87
CA LEU A 32 2.81 -4.00 -1.89
C LEU A 32 2.08 -4.07 -3.21
N ARG A 33 0.75 -4.00 -3.16
CA ARG A 33 -0.11 -3.92 -4.33
C ARG A 33 -1.07 -2.75 -4.20
N THR A 34 -1.09 -1.91 -5.23
CA THR A 34 -2.02 -0.78 -5.31
C THR A 34 -2.96 -1.00 -6.48
N THR A 35 -4.27 -0.91 -6.24
CA THR A 35 -5.31 -1.10 -7.27
C THR A 35 -6.20 0.13 -7.31
N GLU A 36 -6.32 0.76 -8.49
CA GLU A 36 -7.35 1.77 -8.73
C GLU A 36 -8.73 1.14 -8.57
N VAL A 37 -9.56 1.78 -7.75
CA VAL A 37 -10.97 1.41 -7.53
C VAL A 37 -11.87 2.58 -7.91
N ALA A 38 -13.18 2.36 -7.91
CA ALA A 38 -14.14 3.38 -8.31
C ALA A 38 -14.04 4.65 -7.43
N GLY A 39 -14.38 5.81 -8.00
CA GLY A 39 -14.47 7.07 -7.26
C GLY A 39 -13.16 7.83 -7.09
N GLY A 40 -12.15 7.56 -7.93
CA GLY A 40 -10.85 8.26 -7.84
C GLY A 40 -10.02 7.83 -6.63
N LEU A 41 -10.21 6.57 -6.21
CA LEU A 41 -9.58 5.98 -5.04
C LEU A 41 -8.58 4.89 -5.45
N VAL A 42 -7.62 4.60 -4.58
CA VAL A 42 -6.74 3.44 -4.68
C VAL A 42 -6.81 2.62 -3.39
N ARG A 43 -6.87 1.30 -3.55
CA ARG A 43 -6.72 0.32 -2.47
C ARG A 43 -5.26 -0.15 -2.39
N PHE A 44 -4.75 -0.32 -1.18
CA PHE A 44 -3.42 -0.84 -0.88
C PHE A 44 -3.59 -2.16 -0.14
N ASP A 45 -3.05 -3.22 -0.72
CA ASP A 45 -2.91 -4.51 -0.05
C ASP A 45 -1.43 -4.82 0.11
N VAL A 46 -1.07 -5.47 1.21
CA VAL A 46 0.27 -5.97 1.49
C VAL A 46 0.22 -7.47 1.77
N GLN A 47 1.23 -8.20 1.33
CA GLN A 47 1.45 -9.58 1.74
C GLN A 47 2.90 -9.75 2.17
N TYR A 48 3.20 -10.80 2.92
CA TYR A 48 4.56 -11.33 2.94
C TYR A 48 4.95 -11.74 1.52
N GLU A 49 6.21 -11.51 1.15
CA GLU A 49 6.72 -11.92 -0.17
C GLU A 49 6.41 -13.41 -0.42
N ASP A 50 5.85 -13.72 -1.59
CA ASP A 50 5.39 -15.05 -2.03
C ASP A 50 4.32 -15.75 -1.17
N ALA A 51 3.72 -15.07 -0.19
CA ALA A 51 2.55 -15.58 0.52
C ALA A 51 1.28 -15.52 -0.36
N ASP A 52 0.29 -16.36 -0.04
CA ASP A 52 -1.01 -16.35 -0.72
C ASP A 52 -1.97 -15.27 -0.17
N GLU A 53 -1.76 -14.86 1.09
CA GLU A 53 -2.67 -14.00 1.83
C GLU A 53 -2.29 -12.53 1.74
N TRP A 54 -3.29 -11.68 1.49
CA TRP A 54 -3.17 -10.24 1.38
C TRP A 54 -3.94 -9.55 2.51
N TYR A 55 -3.33 -8.54 3.10
CA TYR A 55 -3.87 -7.72 4.18
C TYR A 55 -4.04 -6.28 3.71
N VAL A 56 -5.06 -5.58 4.22
CA VAL A 56 -5.29 -4.18 3.88
C VAL A 56 -4.33 -3.31 4.66
N LEU A 57 -3.56 -2.47 3.96
CA LEU A 57 -2.73 -1.45 4.62
C LEU A 57 -3.65 -0.44 5.29
N THR A 58 -3.47 -0.20 6.59
CA THR A 58 -4.38 0.64 7.37
C THR A 58 -4.53 2.03 6.76
N GLY A 59 -5.77 2.53 6.74
CA GLY A 59 -6.13 3.78 6.06
C GLY A 59 -6.46 3.61 4.56
N SER A 60 -6.31 2.43 3.99
CA SER A 60 -6.85 2.17 2.66
C SER A 60 -8.40 2.14 2.67
N PRO A 61 -9.09 2.62 1.61
CA PRO A 61 -8.57 3.25 0.39
C PRO A 61 -8.26 4.75 0.57
N ARG A 62 -7.44 5.29 -0.33
CA ARG A 62 -7.08 6.73 -0.37
C ARG A 62 -7.45 7.37 -1.70
N ALA A 63 -7.83 8.64 -1.68
CA ALA A 63 -8.06 9.41 -2.90
C ALA A 63 -6.74 9.70 -3.61
N HIS A 64 -6.68 9.42 -4.91
CA HIS A 64 -5.43 9.55 -5.67
C HIS A 64 -5.25 10.90 -6.35
N HIS A 65 -6.29 11.74 -6.42
CA HIS A 65 -6.24 13.11 -6.97
C HIS A 65 -5.53 13.22 -8.34
N GLY A 66 -5.75 12.23 -9.22
CA GLY A 66 -5.09 12.15 -10.53
C GLY A 66 -3.68 11.53 -10.56
N ALA A 67 -3.08 11.20 -9.42
CA ALA A 67 -1.72 10.67 -9.30
C ALA A 67 -1.61 9.31 -8.55
N PRO A 68 -2.30 8.24 -9.02
CA PRO A 68 -2.33 6.94 -8.33
C PRO A 68 -0.97 6.23 -8.29
N ALA A 69 -0.12 6.41 -9.31
CA ALA A 69 1.25 5.90 -9.30
C ALA A 69 2.13 6.58 -8.24
N ALA A 70 1.92 7.88 -8.00
CA ALA A 70 2.67 8.61 -6.97
C ALA A 70 2.29 8.12 -5.57
N LEU A 71 1.02 7.81 -5.35
CA LEU A 71 0.55 7.18 -4.12
C LEU A 71 1.15 5.79 -3.89
N HIS A 72 1.29 4.98 -4.95
CA HIS A 72 2.00 3.70 -4.85
C HIS A 72 3.46 3.89 -4.41
N ALA A 73 4.18 4.82 -5.04
CA ALA A 73 5.56 5.13 -4.68
C ALA A 73 5.69 5.68 -3.24
N ALA A 74 4.75 6.51 -2.81
CA ALA A 74 4.68 7.02 -1.44
C ALA A 74 4.46 5.90 -0.43
N ALA A 75 3.61 4.92 -0.74
CA ALA A 75 3.35 3.80 0.14
C ALA A 75 4.58 2.88 0.25
N LEU A 76 5.30 2.64 -0.84
CA LEU A 76 6.60 1.96 -0.80
C LEU A 76 7.61 2.70 0.08
N ALA A 77 7.67 4.02 -0.03
CA ALA A 77 8.58 4.83 0.79
C ALA A 77 8.23 4.74 2.29
N ALA A 78 6.96 4.89 2.64
CA ALA A 78 6.49 4.76 4.02
C ALA A 78 6.79 3.37 4.61
N ILE A 79 6.53 2.30 3.86
CA ILE A 79 6.83 0.93 4.32
C ILE A 79 8.34 0.72 4.54
N ARG A 80 9.19 1.29 3.67
CA ARG A 80 10.66 1.24 3.83
C ARG A 80 11.13 2.01 5.06
N GLU A 81 10.50 3.14 5.36
CA GLU A 81 10.79 3.92 6.57
C GLU A 81 10.37 3.16 7.83
N GLY A 82 9.24 2.45 7.77
CA GLY A 82 8.69 1.67 8.88
C GLY A 82 7.80 2.51 9.79
N GLY A 83 7.92 2.31 11.10
CA GLY A 83 7.16 3.05 12.11
C GLY A 83 5.69 2.64 12.25
N GLY A 84 5.32 1.46 11.74
CA GLY A 84 3.91 1.06 11.61
C GLY A 84 3.25 1.77 10.44
N ALA A 85 3.92 1.77 9.28
CA ALA A 85 3.52 2.50 8.09
C ALA A 85 2.07 2.22 7.69
N GLU A 86 1.30 3.29 7.46
CA GLU A 86 -0.08 3.26 6.97
C GLU A 86 -0.16 3.77 5.52
N ALA A 87 -1.36 3.68 4.92
CA ALA A 87 -1.60 4.21 3.58
C ALA A 87 -1.39 5.73 3.56
N PRO A 88 -0.46 6.24 2.71
CA PRO A 88 -0.16 7.66 2.66
C PRO A 88 -1.34 8.43 2.09
N ASP A 89 -1.52 9.65 2.55
CA ASP A 89 -2.45 10.58 1.92
C ASP A 89 -1.93 10.98 0.54
N GLY A 90 -2.85 11.29 -0.38
CA GLY A 90 -2.47 11.97 -1.62
C GLY A 90 -1.90 13.31 -1.23
N ALA A 91 -0.60 13.52 -1.46
CA ALA A 91 0.07 14.77 -1.09
C ALA A 91 -0.82 15.97 -1.47
N PRO A 92 -1.10 16.92 -0.57
CA PRO A 92 -1.68 18.18 -0.99
C PRO A 92 -0.65 18.82 -1.92
N GLY A 93 -1.04 19.01 -3.18
CA GLY A 93 -0.27 19.81 -4.13
C GLY A 93 -0.13 21.25 -3.65
#